data_AF-A0A956J5R6-F1
#
_entry.id   AF-A0A956J5R6-F1
#
_cell.length_a   1.000
_cell.length_b   1.000
_cell.length_c   1.000
_cell.angle_alpha   90.00
_cell.angle_beta   90.00
_cell.angle_gamma   90.00
#
_symmetry.space_group_name_H-M   'P 1'
#
loop_
_entity.id
_entity.type
_entity.pdbx_description
1 polymer ?
#
loop_
_entity_poly.entity_id
_entity_poly.type
_entity_poly.pdbx_seq_one_letter_code
_entity_poly.pdbx_strand_id
1 'polypeptide(L)'
;MASKSDPPGTTVDMSAPPKRDDSKLAHDETVYSQPVPAVPSAAPSVPPSEADSGLFGAFSSAPPEQLRPRISRVPTQRSPDQAPESIRGADRSDPMLGRCLAEKYTLTGLLGQGAMGQVYRGVHEALGIPIAVKVMRRSVAGDSVYRRRFAREARAASLLAHPNVVRVLDYGEDGETPFIVMEFVEGQDLDSWLTSLPALPGLEQVGRICDQILSALALAHERGVVHRDLKPENVMLCRLGADGDWIAKVSDFGLAHVDDPRDSGPTLTQRDAVAGTPTFMSPEQCRSLAVGHSTNLYAFGCLLTCLLQGDPPLDGATPIDVIFKQMFA
;
A
#
# COMPACT_ATOMS: atom_id res chain seq x y z
N MET A 1 -20.68 -21.80 73.25
CA MET A 1 -19.96 -21.59 74.52
C MET A 1 -18.48 -21.84 74.27
N ALA A 2 -17.65 -20.81 74.52
CA ALA A 2 -16.20 -20.79 74.78
C ALA A 2 -15.23 -21.41 73.73
N SER A 3 -14.03 -20.90 73.42
CA SER A 3 -13.28 -19.63 73.61
C SER A 3 -11.80 -19.98 73.47
N LYS A 4 -11.02 -19.16 72.72
CA LYS A 4 -9.55 -18.94 72.80
C LYS A 4 -8.66 -20.07 72.21
N SER A 5 -7.49 -19.82 71.61
CA SER A 5 -6.54 -18.68 71.67
C SER A 5 -5.52 -18.75 70.53
N ASP A 6 -5.13 -17.60 69.98
CA ASP A 6 -3.90 -17.38 69.22
C ASP A 6 -2.67 -17.16 70.13
N PRO A 7 -1.44 -17.43 69.64
CA PRO A 7 -0.22 -16.78 70.09
C PRO A 7 0.53 -16.00 68.96
N PRO A 8 1.56 -15.19 69.29
CA PRO A 8 1.76 -13.86 68.71
C PRO A 8 2.87 -13.74 67.66
N GLY A 9 2.88 -12.59 66.99
CA GLY A 9 3.81 -12.19 65.95
C GLY A 9 5.27 -12.02 66.40
N THR A 10 6.17 -12.15 65.43
CA THR A 10 7.58 -11.74 65.53
C THR A 10 7.88 -10.81 64.36
N THR A 11 8.18 -9.56 64.68
CA THR A 11 8.80 -8.55 63.81
C THR A 11 10.26 -8.94 63.55
N VAL A 12 10.70 -8.96 62.29
CA VAL A 12 12.13 -8.89 61.94
C VAL A 12 12.33 -7.90 60.80
N ASP A 13 13.33 -7.06 61.05
CA ASP A 13 13.84 -5.87 60.39
C ASP A 13 14.44 -6.10 58.99
N MET A 14 14.40 -5.04 58.17
CA MET A 14 15.03 -4.95 56.85
C MET A 14 16.49 -4.51 56.99
N SER A 15 17.46 -5.39 56.71
CA SER A 15 18.80 -4.97 56.24
C SER A 15 19.68 -6.16 55.81
N ALA A 16 19.70 -6.48 54.51
CA ALA A 16 20.87 -6.92 53.74
C ALA A 16 20.45 -7.48 52.36
N PRO A 17 21.10 -7.12 51.26
CA PRO A 17 20.87 -7.75 49.97
C PRO A 17 21.52 -9.16 49.94
N PRO A 18 20.92 -10.16 49.27
CA PRO A 18 21.54 -11.47 49.14
C PRO A 18 22.79 -11.39 48.24
N LYS A 19 23.90 -11.95 48.74
CA LYS A 19 25.17 -12.09 48.04
C LYS A 19 24.98 -12.91 46.75
N ARG A 20 25.53 -12.39 45.65
CA ARG A 20 25.69 -13.10 44.37
C ARG A 20 26.67 -14.26 44.58
N ASP A 21 26.28 -15.44 44.12
CA ASP A 21 27.16 -16.60 44.02
C ASP A 21 27.86 -16.53 42.64
N ASP A 22 29.06 -15.96 42.64
CA ASP A 22 29.95 -15.84 41.48
C ASP A 22 30.67 -17.17 41.23
N SER A 23 29.91 -18.19 40.84
CA SER A 23 30.48 -19.49 40.47
C SER A 23 29.75 -20.17 39.33
N LYS A 24 29.57 -19.45 38.21
CA LYS A 24 29.28 -20.00 36.86
C LYS A 24 29.45 -18.94 35.77
N LEU A 25 30.68 -18.42 35.64
CA LEU A 25 31.18 -17.83 34.41
C LEU A 25 32.29 -18.75 33.88
N ALA A 26 31.90 -19.66 32.99
CA ALA A 26 32.83 -20.26 32.04
C ALA A 26 32.24 -19.99 30.66
N HIS A 27 32.99 -19.21 29.90
CA HIS A 27 32.72 -18.75 28.55
C HIS A 27 32.40 -19.92 27.61
N ASP A 28 31.29 -19.80 26.88
CA ASP A 28 31.09 -20.55 25.64
C ASP A 28 31.16 -19.56 24.47
N GLU A 29 32.39 -19.09 24.21
CA GLU A 29 32.77 -18.47 22.95
C GLU A 29 33.34 -19.57 22.05
N THR A 30 32.47 -20.27 21.31
CA THR A 30 32.86 -20.99 20.10
C THR A 30 31.65 -21.18 19.17
N VAL A 31 31.16 -20.08 18.59
CA VAL A 31 30.24 -20.14 17.44
C VAL A 31 30.92 -19.48 16.25
N TYR A 32 31.89 -20.19 15.65
CA TYR A 32 32.31 -20.03 14.26
C TYR A 32 33.08 -21.29 13.85
N SER A 33 32.46 -22.10 12.99
CA SER A 33 33.09 -22.94 11.96
C SER A 33 32.22 -24.18 11.71
N GLN A 34 31.27 -24.05 10.79
CA GLN A 34 30.66 -25.18 10.09
C GLN A 34 30.90 -24.91 8.59
N PRO A 35 31.53 -25.84 7.85
CA PRO A 35 31.88 -25.62 6.45
C PRO A 35 30.62 -25.61 5.57
N VAL A 36 30.54 -24.59 4.71
CA VAL A 36 29.53 -24.46 3.66
C VAL A 36 29.73 -25.61 2.65
N PRO A 37 28.69 -26.37 2.27
CA PRO A 37 28.81 -27.35 1.20
C PRO A 37 29.05 -26.62 -0.13
N ALA A 38 30.12 -26.98 -0.83
CA ALA A 38 30.49 -26.44 -2.12
C ALA A 38 29.38 -26.72 -3.16
N VAL A 39 28.85 -25.66 -3.76
CA VAL A 39 27.95 -25.74 -4.92
C VAL A 39 28.79 -26.09 -6.15
N PRO A 40 28.50 -27.18 -6.89
CA PRO A 40 29.22 -27.47 -8.13
C PRO A 40 28.86 -26.43 -9.20
N SER A 41 29.85 -25.62 -9.56
CA SER A 41 29.86 -24.77 -10.75
C SER A 41 29.95 -25.65 -11.99
N ALA A 42 28.85 -25.74 -12.74
CA ALA A 42 28.83 -26.31 -14.08
C ALA A 42 27.88 -25.48 -14.94
N ALA A 43 28.44 -24.47 -15.60
CA ALA A 43 27.78 -23.79 -16.72
C ALA A 43 27.80 -24.71 -17.94
N PRO A 44 26.68 -24.94 -18.65
CA PRO A 44 26.73 -25.50 -19.98
C PRO A 44 27.20 -24.41 -20.96
N SER A 45 28.38 -24.63 -21.52
CA SER A 45 28.94 -23.88 -22.65
C SER A 45 28.08 -24.09 -23.90
N VAL A 46 27.42 -23.04 -24.37
CA VAL A 46 26.75 -23.00 -25.68
C VAL A 46 27.75 -22.44 -26.71
N PRO A 47 28.07 -23.15 -27.80
CA PRO A 47 28.96 -22.65 -28.85
C PRO A 47 28.28 -21.57 -29.72
N PRO A 48 29.04 -20.68 -30.37
CA PRO A 48 28.47 -19.63 -31.21
C PRO A 48 28.01 -20.24 -32.54
N SER A 49 26.75 -20.02 -32.90
CA SER A 49 26.25 -20.29 -34.25
C SER A 49 26.26 -18.97 -35.03
N GLU A 50 27.19 -18.87 -35.97
CA GLU A 50 27.19 -17.85 -37.00
C GLU A 50 26.01 -18.06 -37.95
N ALA A 51 25.43 -16.93 -38.36
CA ALA A 51 24.79 -16.64 -39.63
C ALA A 51 23.78 -17.67 -40.20
N ASP A 52 22.50 -17.31 -40.14
CA ASP A 52 21.69 -17.38 -41.36
C ASP A 52 21.05 -16.01 -41.62
N SER A 53 21.71 -15.33 -42.55
CA SER A 53 21.28 -14.13 -43.23
C SER A 53 20.14 -14.46 -44.18
N GLY A 54 18.92 -14.04 -43.85
CA GLY A 54 17.84 -14.06 -44.83
C GLY A 54 16.44 -14.13 -44.24
N LEU A 55 15.95 -13.05 -43.62
CA LEU A 55 14.51 -12.73 -43.63
C LEU A 55 14.25 -11.25 -43.27
N PHE A 56 14.97 -10.33 -43.93
CA PHE A 56 14.50 -8.95 -44.10
C PHE A 56 13.74 -8.89 -45.42
N GLY A 57 12.40 -8.93 -45.35
CA GLY A 57 11.55 -8.85 -46.53
C GLY A 57 10.08 -8.74 -46.17
N ALA A 58 9.50 -7.57 -46.49
CA ALA A 58 8.08 -7.21 -46.44
C ALA A 58 7.53 -6.66 -45.11
N PHE A 59 7.88 -5.40 -44.82
CA PHE A 59 6.91 -4.47 -44.25
C PHE A 59 5.75 -4.34 -45.24
N SER A 60 4.67 -5.10 -45.01
CA SER A 60 3.38 -4.84 -45.62
C SER A 60 2.75 -3.67 -44.87
N SER A 61 2.69 -2.52 -45.54
CA SER A 61 2.02 -1.30 -45.09
C SER A 61 0.54 -1.57 -44.83
N ALA A 62 0.16 -1.76 -43.57
CA ALA A 62 -1.21 -1.55 -43.13
C ALA A 62 -1.48 -0.02 -43.16
N PRO A 63 -2.62 0.43 -43.69
CA PRO A 63 -2.96 1.86 -43.68
C PRO A 63 -3.08 2.36 -42.23
N PRO A 64 -2.88 3.67 -41.98
CA PRO A 64 -2.98 4.22 -40.65
C PRO A 64 -4.42 4.07 -40.15
N GLU A 65 -4.65 3.11 -39.25
CA GLU A 65 -5.87 3.07 -38.47
C GLU A 65 -5.91 4.36 -37.65
N GLN A 66 -6.90 5.18 -37.99
CA GLN A 66 -7.19 6.46 -37.37
C GLN A 66 -7.14 6.29 -35.85
N LEU A 67 -6.34 7.12 -35.17
CA LEU A 67 -6.40 7.26 -33.72
C LEU A 67 -7.86 7.27 -33.33
N ARG A 68 -8.29 6.26 -32.56
CA ARG A 68 -9.65 6.21 -32.05
C ARG A 68 -9.90 7.55 -31.35
N PRO A 69 -10.99 8.27 -31.70
CA PRO A 69 -11.32 9.48 -30.98
C PRO A 69 -11.42 9.11 -29.51
N ARG A 70 -10.83 9.94 -28.64
CA ARG A 70 -11.01 9.85 -27.18
C ARG A 70 -12.47 9.51 -26.93
N ILE A 71 -12.75 8.34 -26.37
CA ILE A 71 -14.09 8.08 -25.88
C ILE A 71 -14.22 9.06 -24.72
N SER A 72 -14.96 10.14 -24.97
CA SER A 72 -15.34 11.07 -23.92
C SER A 72 -15.89 10.21 -22.79
N ARG A 73 -15.18 10.18 -21.65
CA ARG A 73 -15.77 9.78 -20.38
C ARG A 73 -17.12 10.51 -20.34
N VAL A 74 -18.22 9.77 -20.18
CA VAL A 74 -19.53 10.38 -19.95
C VAL A 74 -19.33 11.31 -18.76
N PRO A 75 -19.47 12.63 -18.92
CA PRO A 75 -19.40 13.53 -17.78
C PRO A 75 -20.62 13.19 -16.93
N THR A 76 -20.41 12.73 -15.70
CA THR A 76 -21.42 12.92 -14.67
C THR A 76 -21.69 14.42 -14.66
N GLN A 77 -22.88 14.83 -15.11
CA GLN A 77 -23.20 16.24 -15.39
C GLN A 77 -22.76 17.15 -14.23
N ARG A 78 -21.72 17.95 -14.46
CA ARG A 78 -21.49 19.23 -13.78
C ARG A 78 -21.65 20.33 -14.82
N SER A 79 -22.65 21.17 -14.61
CA SER A 79 -22.99 22.30 -15.47
C SER A 79 -21.82 23.29 -15.58
N PRO A 80 -21.52 23.84 -16.76
CA PRO A 80 -20.39 24.74 -16.98
C PRO A 80 -20.81 26.20 -16.80
N ASP A 81 -20.85 26.68 -15.55
CA ASP A 81 -20.84 28.13 -15.26
C ASP A 81 -20.33 28.46 -13.85
N GLN A 82 -19.32 27.74 -13.33
CA GLN A 82 -18.69 28.09 -12.06
C GLN A 82 -17.16 27.98 -12.19
N ALA A 83 -16.51 29.15 -12.29
CA ALA A 83 -15.13 29.34 -11.90
C ALA A 83 -14.91 28.87 -10.44
N PRO A 84 -13.67 28.55 -9.99
CA PRO A 84 -13.44 27.94 -8.69
C PRO A 84 -13.54 29.01 -7.59
N GLU A 85 -14.76 29.42 -7.27
CA GLU A 85 -15.07 30.25 -6.12
C GLU A 85 -15.97 29.45 -5.18
N SER A 86 -15.46 29.23 -3.96
CA SER A 86 -16.09 28.64 -2.77
C SER A 86 -15.88 27.13 -2.47
N ILE A 87 -14.62 26.73 -2.24
CA ILE A 87 -14.33 25.83 -1.10
C ILE A 87 -14.29 26.68 0.18
N ARG A 88 -15.46 27.22 0.53
CA ARG A 88 -15.76 27.80 1.85
C ARG A 88 -17.20 27.39 2.16
N GLY A 89 -17.41 26.12 2.50
CA GLY A 89 -18.76 25.65 2.79
C GLY A 89 -19.00 24.17 3.08
N ALA A 90 -18.04 23.27 2.84
CA ALA A 90 -18.22 21.83 3.13
C ALA A 90 -17.56 21.36 4.45
N ASP A 91 -16.94 22.27 5.21
CA ASP A 91 -15.96 21.95 6.26
C ASP A 91 -16.54 21.90 7.69
N ARG A 92 -17.83 21.52 7.87
CA ARG A 92 -18.48 21.56 9.21
C ARG A 92 -19.18 20.28 9.67
N SER A 93 -19.16 19.18 8.91
CA SER A 93 -19.86 17.94 9.33
C SER A 93 -19.00 16.69 9.48
N ASP A 94 -17.69 16.74 9.21
CA ASP A 94 -16.81 15.63 9.55
C ASP A 94 -16.37 15.75 11.02
N PRO A 95 -16.82 14.85 11.92
CA PRO A 95 -16.48 14.92 13.34
C PRO A 95 -14.99 14.72 13.64
N MET A 96 -14.20 14.28 12.66
CA MET A 96 -12.75 14.08 12.83
C MET A 96 -11.94 15.34 12.60
N LEU A 97 -12.42 16.31 11.82
CA LEU A 97 -11.67 17.52 11.52
C LEU A 97 -11.49 18.38 12.77
N GLY A 98 -10.26 18.85 12.99
CA GLY A 98 -9.86 19.59 14.18
C GLY A 98 -9.60 18.72 15.42
N ARG A 99 -9.88 17.40 15.39
CA ARG A 99 -9.51 16.52 16.50
C ARG A 99 -8.01 16.32 16.55
N CYS A 100 -7.47 16.29 17.77
CA CYS A 100 -6.10 15.87 18.05
C CYS A 100 -6.11 14.43 18.56
N LEU A 101 -5.55 13.51 17.77
CA LEU A 101 -5.47 12.10 18.10
C LEU A 101 -4.26 11.83 18.99
N ALA A 102 -4.46 11.08 20.07
CA ALA A 102 -3.43 10.71 21.04
C ALA A 102 -2.59 11.90 21.53
N GLU A 103 -3.20 13.10 21.58
CA GLU A 103 -2.56 14.37 21.96
C GLU A 103 -1.32 14.75 21.12
N LYS A 104 -1.16 14.15 19.93
CA LYS A 104 0.02 14.31 19.07
C LYS A 104 -0.28 14.73 17.65
N TYR A 105 -1.44 14.35 17.11
CA TYR A 105 -1.73 14.45 15.68
C TYR A 105 -3.05 15.16 15.43
N THR A 106 -2.99 16.44 15.04
CA THR A 106 -4.20 17.21 14.73
C THR A 106 -4.59 17.04 13.28
N LEU A 107 -5.85 16.68 13.04
CA LEU A 107 -6.43 16.52 11.71
C LEU A 107 -6.90 17.87 11.17
N THR A 108 -6.41 18.27 10.00
CA THR A 108 -6.60 19.63 9.44
C THR A 108 -7.37 19.65 8.12
N GLY A 109 -7.56 18.52 7.46
CA GLY A 109 -8.36 18.43 6.24
C GLY A 109 -8.51 17.00 5.75
N LEU A 110 -9.61 16.68 5.07
CA LEU A 110 -9.82 15.36 4.47
C LEU A 110 -9.08 15.29 3.12
N LEU A 111 -8.26 14.25 2.93
CA LEU A 111 -7.53 13.99 1.68
C LEU A 111 -8.25 12.94 0.82
N GLY A 112 -8.85 11.94 1.44
CA GLY A 112 -9.52 10.87 0.71
C GLY A 112 -10.36 9.96 1.59
N GLN A 113 -11.24 9.20 0.97
CA GLN A 113 -12.14 8.26 1.64
C GLN A 113 -12.07 6.90 0.96
N GLY A 114 -11.80 5.85 1.74
CA GLY A 114 -11.78 4.46 1.27
C GLY A 114 -12.75 3.58 2.05
N ALA A 115 -12.80 2.30 1.70
CA ALA A 115 -13.68 1.32 2.34
C ALA A 115 -13.39 1.14 3.84
N MET A 116 -12.11 1.04 4.21
CA MET A 116 -11.68 0.76 5.60
C MET A 116 -11.49 2.02 6.45
N GLY A 117 -11.43 3.20 5.83
CA GLY A 117 -10.98 4.40 6.52
C GLY A 117 -11.13 5.69 5.74
N GLN A 118 -10.70 6.77 6.37
CA GLN A 118 -10.57 8.09 5.77
C GLN A 118 -9.13 8.56 5.98
N VAL A 119 -8.55 9.21 4.99
CA VAL A 119 -7.20 9.76 5.06
C VAL A 119 -7.31 11.27 5.23
N TYR A 120 -6.63 11.80 6.24
CA TYR A 120 -6.63 13.21 6.58
C TYR A 120 -5.23 13.79 6.44
N ARG A 121 -5.15 15.05 6.02
CA ARG A 121 -3.99 15.89 6.27
C ARG A 121 -3.98 16.23 7.74
N GLY A 122 -2.81 16.23 8.34
CA GLY A 122 -2.63 16.59 9.74
C GLY A 122 -1.30 17.27 10.01
N VAL A 123 -1.11 17.62 11.28
CA VAL A 123 0.14 18.18 11.80
C VAL A 123 0.58 17.36 13.00
N HIS A 124 1.86 17.00 13.03
CA HIS A 124 2.47 16.47 14.24
C HIS A 124 2.75 17.62 15.20
N GLU A 125 2.02 17.74 16.30
CA GLU A 125 2.02 18.90 17.21
C GLU A 125 3.41 19.24 17.74
N ALA A 126 4.14 18.26 18.27
CA ALA A 126 5.48 18.49 18.83
C ALA A 126 6.54 18.89 17.80
N LEU A 127 6.39 18.48 16.53
CA LEU A 127 7.39 18.70 15.48
C LEU A 127 6.99 19.85 14.53
N GLY A 128 5.71 20.23 14.49
CA GLY A 128 5.19 21.24 13.57
C GLY A 128 5.22 20.84 12.08
N ILE A 129 5.37 19.54 11.77
CA ILE A 129 5.49 19.04 10.39
C ILE A 129 4.16 18.49 9.86
N PRO A 130 3.91 18.59 8.55
CA PRO A 130 2.74 17.99 7.94
C PRO A 130 2.84 16.45 7.91
N ILE A 131 1.70 15.80 8.12
CA ILE A 131 1.54 14.34 8.09
C ILE A 131 0.25 13.95 7.37
N ALA A 132 0.17 12.71 6.90
CA ALA A 132 -1.08 12.08 6.50
C ALA A 132 -1.52 11.08 7.57
N VAL A 133 -2.79 11.07 7.94
CA VAL A 133 -3.34 10.19 8.97
C VAL A 133 -4.51 9.43 8.41
N LYS A 134 -4.36 8.11 8.30
CA LYS A 134 -5.44 7.21 7.92
C LYS A 134 -6.17 6.76 9.17
N VAL A 135 -7.45 7.06 9.27
CA VAL A 135 -8.30 6.76 10.42
C VAL A 135 -9.33 5.72 10.00
N MET A 136 -9.44 4.64 10.77
CA MET A 136 -10.46 3.63 10.54
C MET A 136 -11.87 4.19 10.77
N ARG A 137 -12.82 3.85 9.89
CA ARG A 137 -14.22 4.30 10.05
C ARG A 137 -14.85 3.67 11.30
N ARG A 138 -15.62 4.46 12.05
CA ARG A 138 -16.33 4.00 13.25
C ARG A 138 -17.26 2.80 12.99
N SER A 139 -17.85 2.72 11.79
CA SER A 139 -18.73 1.62 11.40
C SER A 139 -18.07 0.24 11.39
N VAL A 140 -16.74 0.18 11.24
CA VAL A 140 -15.95 -1.07 11.24
C VAL A 140 -14.95 -1.15 12.39
N ALA A 141 -14.74 -0.05 13.14
CA ALA A 141 -13.78 0.02 14.24
C ALA A 141 -14.11 -0.92 15.42
N GLY A 142 -15.38 -1.31 15.59
CA GLY A 142 -15.80 -2.27 16.62
C GLY A 142 -15.57 -3.74 16.23
N ASP A 143 -15.23 -4.03 14.97
CA ASP A 143 -15.00 -5.39 14.50
C ASP A 143 -13.51 -5.76 14.63
N SER A 144 -13.24 -6.73 15.50
CA SER A 144 -11.89 -7.24 15.78
C SER A 144 -11.14 -7.73 14.54
N VAL A 145 -11.84 -8.19 13.50
CA VAL A 145 -11.24 -8.65 12.23
C VAL A 145 -10.66 -7.46 11.47
N TYR A 146 -11.43 -6.37 11.32
CA TYR A 146 -10.97 -5.17 10.64
C TYR A 146 -9.84 -4.48 11.40
N ARG A 147 -9.92 -4.42 12.74
CA ARG A 147 -8.83 -3.91 13.59
C ARG A 147 -7.53 -4.69 13.40
N ARG A 148 -7.60 -6.03 13.45
CA ARG A 148 -6.43 -6.90 13.23
C ARG A 148 -5.86 -6.72 11.83
N ARG A 149 -6.71 -6.56 10.81
CA ARG A 149 -6.28 -6.29 9.44
C ARG A 149 -5.51 -4.97 9.34
N PHE A 150 -6.04 -3.91 9.91
CA PHE A 150 -5.45 -2.57 9.90
C PHE A 150 -4.14 -2.48 10.69
N ALA A 151 -4.06 -3.10 11.87
CA ALA A 151 -2.82 -3.18 12.63
C ALA A 151 -1.72 -3.95 11.87
N ARG A 152 -2.09 -5.03 11.17
CA ARG A 152 -1.15 -5.81 10.37
C ARG A 152 -0.69 -5.04 9.12
N GLU A 153 -1.58 -4.29 8.48
CA GLU A 153 -1.23 -3.38 7.37
C GLU A 153 -0.18 -2.37 7.83
N ALA A 154 -0.45 -1.67 8.94
CA ALA A 154 0.50 -0.72 9.52
C ALA A 154 1.88 -1.35 9.78
N ARG A 155 1.88 -2.58 10.32
CA ARG A 155 3.11 -3.33 10.59
C ARG A 155 3.82 -3.79 9.31
N ALA A 156 3.10 -4.21 8.28
CA ALA A 156 3.71 -4.62 7.02
C ALA A 156 4.34 -3.43 6.30
N ALA A 157 3.62 -2.30 6.24
CA ALA A 157 4.10 -1.08 5.62
C ALA A 157 5.26 -0.43 6.39
N SER A 158 5.32 -0.56 7.72
CA SER A 158 6.45 -0.03 8.51
C SER A 158 7.78 -0.77 8.29
N LEU A 159 7.75 -1.98 7.70
CA LEU A 159 8.97 -2.72 7.32
C LEU A 159 9.59 -2.23 6.01
N LEU A 160 8.89 -1.33 5.28
CA LEU A 160 9.27 -0.85 3.96
C LEU A 160 9.88 0.55 4.07
N ALA A 161 11.21 0.60 4.13
CA ALA A 161 11.98 1.84 4.06
C ALA A 161 12.56 2.00 2.65
N HIS A 162 11.92 2.83 1.82
CA HIS A 162 12.30 3.05 0.44
C HIS A 162 11.92 4.47 -0.02
N PRO A 163 12.72 5.15 -0.87
CA PRO A 163 12.35 6.47 -1.40
C PRO A 163 11.00 6.47 -2.14
N ASN A 164 10.68 5.39 -2.85
CA ASN A 164 9.44 5.22 -3.63
C ASN A 164 8.30 4.51 -2.89
N VAL A 165 8.36 4.44 -1.56
CA VAL A 165 7.24 3.96 -0.71
C VAL A 165 6.82 5.09 0.21
N VAL A 166 5.51 5.28 0.39
CA VAL A 166 4.99 6.20 1.41
C VAL A 166 5.30 5.64 2.79
N ARG A 167 6.14 6.34 3.54
CA ARG A 167 6.62 5.88 4.84
C ARG A 167 5.53 5.95 5.91
N VAL A 168 5.28 4.82 6.58
CA VAL A 168 4.53 4.78 7.83
C VAL A 168 5.43 5.26 8.97
N LEU A 169 4.95 6.23 9.72
CA LEU A 169 5.67 6.89 10.82
C LEU A 169 5.24 6.35 12.18
N ASP A 170 3.95 6.11 12.37
CA ASP A 170 3.40 5.61 13.64
C ASP A 170 2.08 4.86 13.42
N TYR A 171 1.69 4.07 14.41
CA TYR A 171 0.40 3.43 14.51
C TYR A 171 -0.13 3.56 15.95
N GLY A 172 -1.39 3.93 16.08
CA GLY A 172 -1.99 4.13 17.40
C GLY A 172 -3.49 3.94 17.42
N GLU A 173 -4.05 4.10 18.61
CA GLU A 173 -5.49 4.09 18.85
C GLU A 173 -5.85 5.29 19.72
N ASP A 174 -6.91 6.02 19.33
CA ASP A 174 -7.49 7.11 20.11
C ASP A 174 -8.87 6.67 20.59
N GLY A 175 -8.97 6.28 21.86
CA GLY A 175 -10.09 5.50 22.37
C GLY A 175 -10.21 4.18 21.59
N GLU A 176 -11.36 3.97 20.93
CA GLU A 176 -11.61 2.78 20.10
C GLU A 176 -11.26 2.99 18.62
N THR A 177 -10.60 4.09 18.25
CA THR A 177 -10.38 4.46 16.83
C THR A 177 -8.93 4.23 16.43
N PRO A 178 -8.60 3.15 15.70
CA PRO A 178 -7.26 2.94 15.16
C PRO A 178 -6.91 3.97 14.09
N PHE A 179 -5.65 4.39 14.08
CA PHE A 179 -5.10 5.27 13.05
C PHE A 179 -3.66 4.89 12.68
N ILE A 180 -3.27 5.20 11.45
CA ILE A 180 -1.91 5.07 10.92
C ILE A 180 -1.43 6.47 10.53
N VAL A 181 -0.26 6.85 11.04
CA VAL A 181 0.41 8.09 10.68
C VAL A 181 1.45 7.81 9.61
N MET A 182 1.47 8.63 8.56
CA MET A 182 2.30 8.47 7.38
C MET A 182 2.95 9.81 7.03
N GLU A 183 4.03 9.76 6.24
CA GLU A 183 4.54 10.98 5.62
C GLU A 183 3.46 11.65 4.77
N PHE A 184 3.40 12.98 4.81
CA PHE A 184 2.57 13.73 3.88
C PHE A 184 3.33 13.90 2.57
N VAL A 185 2.80 13.36 1.47
CA VAL A 185 3.36 13.54 0.14
C VAL A 185 2.73 14.76 -0.51
N GLU A 186 3.52 15.82 -0.70
CA GLU A 186 3.11 17.02 -1.43
C GLU A 186 3.06 16.73 -2.93
N GLY A 187 1.86 16.47 -3.44
CA GLY A 187 1.66 16.07 -4.82
C GLY A 187 0.22 15.67 -5.09
N GLN A 188 0.04 14.86 -6.12
CA GLN A 188 -1.25 14.26 -6.48
C GLN A 188 -1.04 12.79 -6.84
N ASP A 189 -2.09 11.99 -6.77
CA ASP A 189 -2.03 10.59 -7.22
C ASP A 189 -1.91 10.48 -8.75
N LEU A 190 -1.52 9.31 -9.23
CA LEU A 190 -1.25 9.06 -10.64
C LEU A 190 -2.52 9.13 -11.50
N ASP A 191 -3.70 8.77 -10.96
CA ASP A 191 -4.97 8.89 -11.69
C ASP A 191 -5.33 10.35 -11.95
N SER A 192 -5.26 11.16 -10.89
CA SER A 192 -5.47 12.61 -10.95
C SER A 192 -4.48 13.26 -11.91
N TRP A 193 -3.21 12.83 -11.87
CA TRP A 193 -2.19 13.32 -12.80
C TRP A 193 -2.50 12.96 -14.25
N LEU A 194 -2.77 11.69 -14.55
CA LEU A 194 -3.13 11.25 -15.91
C LEU A 194 -4.35 12.01 -16.45
N THR A 195 -5.38 12.19 -15.61
CA THR A 195 -6.61 12.91 -15.97
C THR A 195 -6.36 14.40 -16.21
N SER A 196 -5.38 15.00 -15.54
CA SER A 196 -5.04 16.43 -15.70
C SER A 196 -4.25 16.75 -16.97
N LEU A 197 -3.61 15.74 -17.60
CA LEU A 197 -2.75 15.98 -18.75
C LEU A 197 -3.56 16.25 -20.03
N PRO A 198 -3.14 17.23 -20.86
CA PRO A 198 -3.79 17.48 -22.15
C PRO A 198 -3.53 16.34 -23.15
N ALA A 199 -2.43 15.60 -23.01
CA ALA A 199 -1.99 14.49 -23.84
C ALA A 199 -1.28 13.43 -22.98
N LEU A 200 -1.10 12.23 -23.52
CA LEU A 200 -0.39 11.17 -22.83
C LEU A 200 1.06 11.57 -22.51
N PRO A 201 1.63 11.08 -21.41
CA PRO A 201 3.01 11.36 -21.06
C PRO A 201 4.00 10.77 -22.07
N GLY A 202 5.16 11.40 -22.19
CA GLY A 202 6.24 10.89 -23.03
C GLY A 202 6.79 9.57 -22.49
N LEU A 203 7.26 8.69 -23.38
CA LEU A 203 7.75 7.34 -23.02
C LEU A 203 8.89 7.36 -22.00
N GLU A 204 9.76 8.38 -22.04
CA GLU A 204 10.83 8.54 -21.07
C GLU A 204 10.27 8.77 -19.65
N GLN A 205 9.28 9.64 -19.52
CA GLN A 205 8.62 9.91 -18.23
C GLN A 205 7.87 8.68 -17.72
N VAL A 206 7.17 7.97 -18.61
CA VAL A 206 6.54 6.68 -18.29
C VAL A 206 7.58 5.70 -17.75
N GLY A 207 8.71 5.53 -18.45
CA GLY A 207 9.80 4.66 -18.02
C GLY A 207 10.32 4.99 -16.62
N ARG A 208 10.53 6.29 -16.33
CA ARG A 208 10.97 6.76 -14.99
C ARG A 208 9.95 6.48 -13.89
N ILE A 209 8.65 6.66 -14.15
CA ILE A 209 7.59 6.35 -13.18
C ILE A 209 7.53 4.84 -12.93
N CYS A 210 7.58 4.05 -14.01
CA CYS A 210 7.56 2.59 -13.95
C CYS A 210 8.74 2.02 -13.15
N ASP A 211 9.96 2.50 -13.40
CA ASP A 211 11.16 2.08 -12.68
C ASP A 211 11.03 2.31 -11.16
N GLN A 212 10.54 3.48 -10.76
CA GLN A 212 10.30 3.83 -9.36
C GLN A 212 9.23 2.96 -8.69
N ILE A 213 8.12 2.67 -9.38
CA ILE A 213 7.08 1.76 -8.87
C ILE A 213 7.64 0.35 -8.72
N LEU A 214 8.36 -0.15 -9.73
CA LEU A 214 8.96 -1.49 -9.70
C LEU A 214 10.02 -1.62 -8.60
N SER A 215 10.83 -0.58 -8.36
CA SER A 215 11.79 -0.55 -7.25
C SER A 215 11.10 -0.67 -5.89
N ALA A 216 9.97 0.03 -5.70
CA ALA A 216 9.16 -0.09 -4.49
C ALA A 216 8.58 -1.51 -4.31
N LEU A 217 8.05 -2.09 -5.39
CA LEU A 217 7.49 -3.45 -5.38
C LEU A 217 8.57 -4.49 -5.11
N ALA A 218 9.76 -4.36 -5.69
CA ALA A 218 10.87 -5.27 -5.48
C ALA A 218 11.24 -5.37 -3.99
N LEU A 219 11.43 -4.23 -3.31
CA LEU A 219 11.68 -4.23 -1.86
C LEU A 219 10.53 -4.89 -1.08
N ALA A 220 9.28 -4.58 -1.43
CA ALA A 220 8.14 -5.19 -0.75
C ALA A 220 8.14 -6.72 -0.92
N HIS A 221 8.43 -7.20 -2.12
CA HIS A 221 8.47 -8.63 -2.44
C HIS A 221 9.59 -9.35 -1.70
N GLU A 222 10.78 -8.74 -1.60
CA GLU A 222 11.91 -9.23 -0.79
C GLU A 222 11.55 -9.37 0.69
N ARG A 223 10.65 -8.53 1.18
CA ARG A 223 10.14 -8.57 2.57
C ARG A 223 8.88 -9.42 2.74
N GLY A 224 8.48 -10.16 1.71
CA GLY A 224 7.30 -11.03 1.74
C GLY A 224 5.97 -10.26 1.75
N VAL A 225 5.99 -8.99 1.37
CA VAL A 225 4.80 -8.12 1.31
C VAL A 225 4.30 -8.06 -0.13
N VAL A 226 3.04 -8.45 -0.32
CA VAL A 226 2.29 -8.27 -1.58
C VAL A 226 1.37 -7.07 -1.42
N HIS A 227 1.26 -6.21 -2.43
CA HIS A 227 0.51 -4.95 -2.31
C HIS A 227 -0.99 -5.22 -2.47
N ARG A 228 -1.38 -6.05 -3.45
CA ARG A 228 -2.75 -6.54 -3.70
C ARG A 228 -3.78 -5.53 -4.16
N ASP A 229 -3.47 -4.24 -4.16
CA ASP A 229 -4.36 -3.17 -4.63
C ASP A 229 -3.53 -2.10 -5.35
N LEU A 230 -2.58 -2.52 -6.19
CA LEU A 230 -1.79 -1.57 -6.96
C LEU A 230 -2.69 -0.98 -8.05
N LYS A 231 -2.85 0.34 -8.03
CA LYS A 231 -3.64 1.11 -8.99
C LYS A 231 -3.15 2.57 -9.01
N PRO A 232 -3.48 3.37 -10.04
CA PRO A 232 -3.00 4.74 -10.14
C PRO A 232 -3.28 5.60 -8.90
N GLU A 233 -4.43 5.42 -8.25
CA GLU A 233 -4.81 6.16 -7.03
C GLU A 233 -3.89 5.88 -5.82
N ASN A 234 -3.18 4.74 -5.84
CA ASN A 234 -2.23 4.33 -4.80
C ASN A 234 -0.77 4.66 -5.17
N VAL A 235 -0.54 5.46 -6.20
CA VAL A 235 0.78 5.95 -6.59
C VAL A 235 0.78 7.47 -6.53
N MET A 236 1.45 8.03 -5.53
CA MET A 236 1.62 9.47 -5.39
C MET A 236 2.76 9.97 -6.27
N LEU A 237 2.53 11.06 -7.00
CA LEU A 237 3.54 11.79 -7.75
C LEU A 237 3.83 13.12 -7.04
N CYS A 238 5.07 13.28 -6.58
CA CYS A 238 5.57 14.55 -6.07
C CYS A 238 6.67 15.11 -6.98
N ARG A 239 6.77 16.44 -7.06
CA ARG A 239 7.80 17.08 -7.88
C ARG A 239 9.13 17.13 -7.14
N LEU A 240 10.21 16.79 -7.83
CA LEU A 240 11.58 16.99 -7.36
C LEU A 240 12.19 18.21 -8.05
N GLY A 241 12.52 19.23 -7.26
CA GLY A 241 13.26 20.40 -7.75
C GLY A 241 12.50 21.27 -8.76
N ALA A 242 13.21 22.24 -9.33
CA ALA A 242 12.67 23.16 -10.33
C ALA A 242 12.59 22.53 -11.74
N ASP A 243 13.33 21.43 -11.96
CA ASP A 243 13.51 20.81 -13.28
C ASP A 243 12.34 19.91 -13.71
N GLY A 244 11.31 19.77 -12.87
CA GLY A 244 10.03 19.15 -13.24
C GLY A 244 10.01 17.63 -13.22
N ASP A 245 11.04 16.98 -12.66
CA ASP A 245 11.06 15.53 -12.46
C ASP A 245 10.05 15.08 -11.40
N TRP A 246 9.48 13.89 -11.60
CA TRP A 246 8.50 13.31 -10.68
C TRP A 246 9.12 12.16 -9.89
N ILE A 247 8.93 12.21 -8.58
CA ILE A 247 9.15 11.07 -7.70
C ILE A 247 7.80 10.35 -7.55
N ALA A 248 7.79 9.07 -7.90
CA ALA A 248 6.66 8.20 -7.64
C ALA A 248 6.83 7.52 -6.27
N LYS A 249 5.77 7.55 -5.45
CA LYS A 249 5.71 6.89 -4.15
C LYS A 249 4.46 6.01 -4.08
N VAL A 250 4.66 4.72 -3.90
CA VAL A 250 3.56 3.76 -3.73
C VAL A 250 3.06 3.82 -2.29
N SER A 251 1.77 4.04 -2.11
CA SER A 251 1.10 4.03 -0.80
C SER A 251 0.43 2.69 -0.54
N ASP A 252 -0.20 2.55 0.63
CA ASP A 252 -1.33 1.62 0.75
C ASP A 252 -0.95 0.11 0.56
N PHE A 253 0.30 -0.24 0.90
CA PHE A 253 0.79 -1.62 0.91
C PHE A 253 -0.01 -2.50 1.87
N GLY A 254 -0.65 -3.55 1.33
CA GLY A 254 -1.26 -4.62 2.13
C GLY A 254 -2.68 -4.34 2.60
N LEU A 255 -3.38 -3.38 1.99
CA LEU A 255 -4.76 -3.01 2.32
C LEU A 255 -5.84 -4.00 1.92
N ALA A 256 -5.63 -4.74 0.84
CA ALA A 256 -6.65 -5.62 0.30
C ALA A 256 -6.32 -7.09 0.59
N HIS A 257 -7.26 -7.74 1.26
CA HIS A 257 -7.37 -9.19 1.48
C HIS A 257 -6.09 -9.89 1.93
N VAL A 258 -5.89 -9.95 3.24
CA VAL A 258 -5.12 -11.05 3.81
C VAL A 258 -6.05 -12.22 4.04
N ASP A 259 -6.20 -13.00 2.98
CA ASP A 259 -6.47 -14.42 3.10
C ASP A 259 -5.19 -15.06 3.64
N ASP A 260 -5.05 -15.03 4.96
CA ASP A 260 -4.17 -15.99 5.62
C ASP A 260 -4.93 -17.32 5.56
N PRO A 261 -4.33 -18.42 5.05
CA PRO A 261 -4.94 -19.74 5.12
C PRO A 261 -5.32 -20.19 6.55
N ARG A 262 -4.86 -19.46 7.59
CA ARG A 262 -5.23 -19.65 9.01
C ARG A 262 -6.42 -18.80 9.48
N ASP A 263 -6.87 -17.80 8.73
CA ASP A 263 -8.08 -17.00 9.03
C ASP A 263 -9.20 -17.53 8.12
N SER A 264 -9.83 -18.64 8.50
CA SER A 264 -10.94 -19.30 7.78
C SER A 264 -12.28 -18.53 7.87
N GLY A 265 -12.24 -17.20 7.74
CA GLY A 265 -13.42 -16.37 7.57
C GLY A 265 -13.83 -16.29 6.11
N PRO A 266 -15.12 -16.03 5.79
CA PRO A 266 -15.60 -16.01 4.41
C PRO A 266 -14.77 -15.03 3.57
N THR A 267 -13.98 -15.60 2.66
CA THR A 267 -13.25 -14.92 1.60
C THR A 267 -14.27 -14.29 0.67
N LEU A 268 -14.31 -12.95 0.68
CA LEU A 268 -15.26 -12.10 -0.04
C LEU A 268 -16.74 -12.46 0.20
N THR A 269 -17.41 -11.74 1.11
CA THR A 269 -18.86 -11.62 0.95
C THR A 269 -19.17 -10.79 -0.30
N GLN A 270 -20.29 -11.06 -0.96
CA GLN A 270 -20.76 -10.39 -2.18
C GLN A 270 -20.79 -8.84 -2.09
N ARG A 271 -20.68 -8.26 -0.88
CA ARG A 271 -20.56 -6.83 -0.62
C ARG A 271 -19.11 -6.32 -0.54
N ASP A 272 -18.15 -7.16 -0.17
CA ASP A 272 -16.72 -6.81 -0.10
C ASP A 272 -16.07 -6.81 -1.49
N ALA A 273 -16.62 -7.58 -2.43
CA ALA A 273 -16.18 -7.61 -3.84
C ALA A 273 -16.35 -6.24 -4.56
N VAL A 274 -17.18 -5.35 -4.03
CA VAL A 274 -17.47 -4.02 -4.60
C VAL A 274 -16.56 -2.94 -3.98
N ALA A 275 -15.69 -3.29 -3.04
CA ALA A 275 -14.86 -2.32 -2.31
C ALA A 275 -13.58 -1.89 -3.05
N GLY A 276 -13.24 -2.51 -4.19
CA GLY A 276 -12.12 -2.13 -5.05
C GLY A 276 -12.58 -1.82 -6.47
N THR A 277 -11.75 -1.09 -7.23
CA THR A 277 -11.92 -0.93 -8.67
C THR A 277 -11.43 -2.22 -9.33
N PRO A 278 -12.31 -3.12 -9.82
CA PRO A 278 -11.92 -4.45 -10.32
C PRO A 278 -10.99 -4.40 -11.54
N THR A 279 -10.83 -3.22 -12.14
CA THR A 279 -10.03 -2.92 -13.31
C THR A 279 -8.54 -3.27 -13.17
N PHE A 280 -8.02 -3.35 -11.94
CA PHE A 280 -6.62 -3.71 -11.66
C PHE A 280 -6.46 -5.05 -10.94
N MET A 281 -7.56 -5.77 -10.68
CA MET A 281 -7.50 -7.08 -10.03
C MET A 281 -6.94 -8.13 -10.98
N SER A 282 -6.02 -8.94 -10.46
CA SER A 282 -5.49 -10.09 -11.17
C SER A 282 -6.52 -11.23 -11.31
N PRO A 283 -6.37 -12.13 -12.31
CA PRO A 283 -7.26 -13.28 -12.47
C PRO A 283 -7.32 -14.16 -11.22
N GLU A 284 -6.20 -14.35 -10.52
CA GLU A 284 -6.14 -15.10 -9.26
C GLU A 284 -6.93 -14.41 -8.15
N GLN A 285 -6.91 -13.08 -8.05
CA GLN A 285 -7.72 -12.34 -7.09
C GLN A 285 -9.21 -12.47 -7.39
N CYS A 286 -9.61 -12.30 -8.66
CA CYS A 286 -10.99 -12.45 -9.08
C CYS A 286 -11.55 -13.86 -8.82
N ARG A 287 -10.69 -14.88 -8.87
CA ARG A 287 -11.02 -16.28 -8.54
C ARG A 287 -10.88 -16.61 -7.05
N SER A 288 -10.52 -15.65 -6.20
CA SER A 288 -10.23 -15.88 -4.77
C SER A 288 -9.19 -16.98 -4.54
N LEU A 289 -8.18 -17.06 -5.42
CA LEU A 289 -7.05 -17.98 -5.31
C LEU A 289 -5.93 -17.34 -4.47
N ALA A 290 -4.95 -18.15 -4.09
CA ALA A 290 -3.76 -17.66 -3.39
C ALA A 290 -3.04 -16.59 -4.22
N VAL A 291 -2.87 -15.41 -3.64
CA VAL A 291 -2.21 -14.26 -4.26
C VAL A 291 -0.73 -14.22 -3.92
N GLY A 292 0.09 -13.81 -4.88
CA GLY A 292 1.55 -13.76 -4.76
C GLY A 292 2.15 -12.53 -5.43
N HIS A 293 3.46 -12.54 -5.65
CA HIS A 293 4.17 -11.42 -6.30
C HIS A 293 3.67 -11.16 -7.73
N SER A 294 3.21 -12.20 -8.44
CA SER A 294 2.61 -12.12 -9.78
C SER A 294 1.38 -11.20 -9.83
N THR A 295 0.61 -11.17 -8.75
CA THR A 295 -0.59 -10.31 -8.62
C THR A 295 -0.22 -8.84 -8.77
N ASN A 296 0.89 -8.43 -8.16
CA ASN A 296 1.38 -7.05 -8.27
C ASN A 296 1.88 -6.74 -9.69
N LEU A 297 2.51 -7.72 -10.36
CA LEU A 297 2.99 -7.54 -11.74
C LEU A 297 1.84 -7.45 -12.75
N TYR A 298 0.77 -8.20 -12.54
CA TYR A 298 -0.46 -8.07 -13.34
C TYR A 298 -1.04 -6.66 -13.23
N ALA A 299 -1.27 -6.20 -12.00
CA ALA A 299 -1.78 -4.86 -11.74
C ALA A 299 -0.86 -3.77 -12.28
N PHE A 300 0.46 -3.97 -12.22
CA PHE A 300 1.44 -3.08 -12.84
C PHE A 300 1.30 -3.04 -14.37
N GLY A 301 1.07 -4.18 -15.03
CA GLY A 301 0.80 -4.22 -16.47
C GLY A 301 -0.46 -3.45 -16.86
N CYS A 302 -1.52 -3.55 -16.06
CA CYS A 302 -2.73 -2.73 -16.23
C CYS A 302 -2.42 -1.23 -16.09
N LEU A 303 -1.65 -0.85 -15.05
CA LEU A 303 -1.23 0.53 -14.80
C LEU A 303 -0.36 1.07 -15.95
N LEU A 304 0.58 0.28 -16.46
CA LEU A 304 1.41 0.63 -17.62
C LEU A 304 0.55 0.90 -18.86
N THR A 305 -0.52 0.11 -19.05
CA THR A 305 -1.47 0.35 -20.15
C THR A 305 -2.16 1.70 -19.99
N CYS A 306 -2.60 2.06 -18.78
CA CYS A 306 -3.15 3.40 -18.50
C CYS A 306 -2.14 4.52 -18.83
N LEU A 307 -0.87 4.35 -18.47
CA LEU A 307 0.19 5.32 -18.78
C LEU A 307 0.41 5.49 -20.30
N LEU A 308 0.31 4.41 -21.07
CA LEU A 308 0.61 4.38 -22.50
C LEU A 308 -0.58 4.70 -23.39
N GLN A 309 -1.81 4.46 -22.93
CA GLN A 309 -3.03 4.55 -23.75
C GLN A 309 -4.11 5.45 -23.13
N GLY A 310 -3.98 5.80 -21.85
CA GLY A 310 -4.91 6.65 -21.10
C GLY A 310 -5.99 5.88 -20.35
N ASP A 311 -6.28 4.65 -20.80
CA ASP A 311 -7.32 3.79 -20.25
C ASP A 311 -6.74 2.42 -19.87
N PRO A 312 -7.36 1.72 -18.90
CA PRO A 312 -6.95 0.38 -18.50
C PRO A 312 -7.20 -0.66 -19.61
N PRO A 313 -6.50 -1.82 -19.58
CA PRO A 313 -6.60 -2.80 -20.65
C PRO A 313 -7.98 -3.44 -20.76
N LEU A 314 -8.69 -3.55 -19.63
CA LEU A 314 -10.00 -4.17 -19.52
C LEU A 314 -10.94 -3.24 -18.74
N ASP A 315 -12.07 -2.91 -19.37
CA ASP A 315 -13.14 -2.11 -18.77
C ASP A 315 -14.51 -2.75 -19.03
N GLY A 316 -15.56 -2.34 -18.31
CA GLY A 316 -16.87 -2.98 -18.34
C GLY A 316 -17.98 -2.07 -17.81
N ALA A 317 -19.22 -2.36 -18.21
CA ALA A 317 -20.38 -1.57 -17.80
C ALA A 317 -20.67 -1.70 -16.29
N THR A 318 -20.33 -2.86 -15.71
CA THR A 318 -20.45 -3.12 -14.29
C THR A 318 -19.14 -3.67 -13.71
N PRO A 319 -18.91 -3.52 -12.39
CA PRO A 319 -17.77 -4.13 -11.72
C PRO A 319 -17.68 -5.66 -11.96
N ILE A 320 -18.83 -6.33 -12.01
CA ILE A 320 -18.91 -7.77 -12.27
C ILE A 320 -18.43 -8.09 -13.69
N ASP A 321 -18.79 -7.29 -14.69
CA ASP A 321 -18.32 -7.51 -16.07
C ASP A 321 -16.80 -7.41 -16.16
N VAL A 322 -16.20 -6.45 -15.44
CA VAL A 322 -14.75 -6.29 -15.38
C VAL A 322 -14.13 -7.52 -14.73
N ILE A 323 -14.63 -7.96 -13.58
CA ILE A 323 -14.16 -9.19 -12.91
C ILE A 323 -14.22 -10.39 -13.86
N PHE A 324 -15.33 -10.58 -14.58
CA PHE A 324 -15.45 -11.66 -15.56
C PHE A 324 -14.40 -11.56 -16.67
N LYS A 325 -14.15 -10.38 -17.22
CA LYS A 325 -13.09 -10.18 -18.22
C LYS A 325 -11.70 -10.51 -17.66
N GLN A 326 -11.39 -10.04 -16.44
CA GLN A 326 -10.13 -10.36 -15.77
C GLN A 326 -9.97 -11.88 -15.55
N MET A 327 -11.05 -12.58 -15.21
CA MET A 327 -11.02 -14.03 -15.00
C MET A 327 -10.77 -14.85 -16.26
N PHE A 328 -11.03 -14.34 -17.45
CA PHE A 328 -10.98 -15.13 -18.70
C PHE A 328 -10.07 -14.54 -19.77
N ALA A 329 -9.29 -13.51 -19.43
CA ALA A 329 -8.23 -12.94 -20.26
C ALA A 329 -6.97 -13.83 -20.31
#